data_AF-A0AAV4C1B9-F1
#
_entry.id   AF-A0AAV4C1B9-F1
#
_cell.length_a   1.000
_cell.length_b   1.000
_cell.length_c   1.000
_cell.angle_alpha   90.00
_cell.angle_beta   90.00
_cell.angle_gamma   90.00
#
_symmetry.space_group_name_H-M   'P 1'
#
loop_
_entity.id
_entity.type
_entity.pdbx_description
1 polymer ?
#
loop_
_entity_poly.entity_id
_entity_poly.type
_entity_poly.pdbx_seq_one_letter_code
_entity_poly.pdbx_strand_id
1 'polypeptide(L)'
;MATDERLKWLEQRIGSSMRPRNEDLKNMMANDENRLAFYEFVNNEDVKRLLVYMRPGRQIVAALQPPMELQSKSIYFLKCNPGTKLTKDNMDAEVYYTDSSNVPLEHLELTIREVFLPLLSTNNMTLASASGSGDKVMDILHRLMAAVEVTQGHVEGRIVLNLPSIEVLAEAAASPSRRAAVLHVLETTVIGWIKQIRAVLRHDPQEALTAQFGKEPGPLDEIAMWETHLERLRSIDDQLASDVAKDILQNLESANSQYAQSFSGVRKDISKAEAETSRILKFLSTMEPWYKKLHASTDSQAIIKLFKPLMHVLNLVWSYST
;
A
#
# COMPACT_ATOMS: atom_id res chain seq x y z
N MET A 1 19.82 38.05 -21.08
CA MET A 1 18.94 37.96 -19.88
C MET A 1 19.74 37.32 -18.78
N ALA A 2 19.80 37.93 -17.59
CA ALA A 2 20.50 37.34 -16.45
C ALA A 2 19.87 35.98 -16.13
N THR A 3 20.68 34.92 -16.05
CA THR A 3 20.20 33.59 -15.70
C THR A 3 19.82 33.60 -14.22
N ASP A 4 18.55 33.31 -13.89
CA ASP A 4 18.08 33.23 -12.51
C ASP A 4 18.86 32.16 -11.74
N GLU A 5 19.61 32.58 -10.72
CA GLU A 5 20.48 31.70 -9.92
C GLU A 5 19.68 30.64 -9.16
N ARG A 6 18.40 30.91 -8.86
CA ARG A 6 17.50 29.95 -8.19
C ARG A 6 17.18 28.77 -9.12
N LEU A 7 17.00 29.05 -10.42
CA LEU A 7 16.80 28.02 -11.43
C LEU A 7 18.06 27.19 -11.66
N LYS A 8 19.25 27.83 -11.63
CA LYS A 8 20.53 27.09 -11.67
C LYS A 8 20.69 26.16 -10.47
N TRP A 9 20.26 26.60 -9.29
CA TRP A 9 20.29 25.78 -8.08
C TRP A 9 19.43 24.52 -8.26
N LEU A 10 18.19 24.67 -8.76
CA LEU A 10 17.31 23.55 -9.09
C LEU A 10 17.94 22.62 -10.15
N GLU A 11 18.44 23.19 -11.25
CA GLU A 11 19.10 22.45 -12.34
C GLU A 11 20.27 21.60 -11.83
N GLN A 12 21.12 22.16 -10.95
CA GLN A 12 22.25 21.44 -10.37
C GLN A 12 21.80 20.24 -9.53
N ARG A 13 20.79 20.41 -8.68
CA ARG A 13 20.27 19.32 -7.83
C ARG A 13 19.60 18.24 -8.67
N ILE A 14 18.74 18.62 -9.62
CA ILE A 14 18.12 17.70 -10.58
C ILE A 14 19.20 16.92 -11.35
N GLY A 15 20.22 17.62 -11.86
CA GLY A 15 21.34 17.02 -12.58
C GLY A 15 22.12 16.01 -11.73
N SER A 16 22.41 16.35 -10.46
CA SER A 16 23.14 15.47 -9.55
C SER A 16 22.37 14.22 -9.14
N SER A 17 21.04 14.35 -8.93
CA SER A 17 20.17 13.28 -8.46
C SER A 17 19.73 12.36 -9.59
N MET A 18 19.11 12.91 -10.63
CA MET A 18 18.51 12.14 -11.72
C MET A 18 19.55 11.73 -12.78
N ARG A 19 20.70 12.41 -12.83
CA ARG A 19 21.79 12.18 -13.79
C ARG A 19 21.31 12.01 -15.25
N PRO A 20 20.44 12.92 -15.77
CA PRO A 20 19.97 12.83 -17.15
C PRO A 20 21.09 13.15 -18.14
N ARG A 21 20.86 12.90 -19.44
CA ARG A 21 21.80 13.42 -20.46
C ARG A 21 21.74 14.94 -20.47
N ASN A 22 22.85 15.56 -20.85
CA ASN A 22 22.94 17.01 -20.96
C ASN A 22 21.89 17.60 -21.92
N GLU A 23 21.53 16.89 -22.99
CA GLU A 23 20.46 17.32 -23.90
C GLU A 23 19.09 17.30 -23.22
N ASP A 24 18.77 16.22 -22.50
CA ASP A 24 17.50 16.07 -21.79
C ASP A 24 17.35 17.17 -20.70
N LEU A 25 18.44 17.50 -19.99
CA LEU A 25 18.48 18.60 -19.00
C LEU A 25 18.30 19.98 -19.64
N LYS A 26 18.97 20.25 -20.77
CA LYS A 26 18.79 21.50 -21.52
C LYS A 26 17.36 21.66 -22.02
N ASN A 27 16.78 20.58 -22.56
CA ASN A 27 15.39 20.57 -23.03
C ASN A 27 14.42 20.83 -21.88
N MET A 28 14.67 20.28 -20.69
CA MET A 28 13.88 20.56 -19.49
C MET A 28 13.88 22.06 -19.14
N MET A 29 15.06 22.70 -19.14
CA MET A 29 15.22 24.13 -18.78
C MET A 29 14.68 25.09 -19.86
N ALA A 30 14.59 24.62 -21.11
CA ALA A 30 14.04 25.37 -22.23
C ALA A 30 12.51 25.21 -22.39
N ASN A 31 11.91 24.17 -21.79
CA ASN A 31 10.48 23.90 -21.88
C ASN A 31 9.66 24.89 -21.05
N ASP A 32 8.65 25.51 -21.67
CA ASP A 32 7.85 26.58 -21.05
C ASP A 32 7.02 26.10 -19.85
N GLU A 33 6.43 24.91 -19.91
CA GLU A 33 5.64 24.34 -18.80
C GLU A 33 6.52 24.07 -17.57
N ASN A 34 7.70 23.49 -17.79
CA ASN A 34 8.67 23.26 -16.73
C ASN A 34 9.15 24.57 -16.10
N ARG A 35 9.46 25.58 -16.93
CA ARG A 35 9.85 26.91 -16.46
C ARG A 35 8.75 27.55 -15.65
N LEU A 36 7.49 27.43 -16.07
CA LEU A 36 6.35 27.92 -15.33
C LEU A 36 6.28 27.26 -13.94
N ALA A 37 6.40 25.93 -13.86
CA ALA A 37 6.41 25.22 -12.58
C ALA A 37 7.58 25.66 -11.67
N PHE A 38 8.79 25.84 -12.23
CA PHE A 38 9.94 26.33 -11.47
C PHE A 38 9.70 27.75 -10.94
N TYR A 39 9.24 28.67 -11.78
CA TYR A 39 8.98 30.03 -11.34
C TYR A 39 7.83 30.12 -10.34
N GLU A 40 6.80 29.29 -10.51
CA GLU A 40 5.68 29.23 -9.57
C GLU A 40 6.16 28.72 -8.21
N PHE A 41 6.95 27.63 -8.17
CA PHE A 41 7.56 27.16 -6.92
C PHE A 41 8.44 28.21 -6.27
N VAL A 42 9.26 28.92 -7.04
CA VAL A 42 10.25 29.85 -6.49
C VAL A 42 9.63 31.20 -6.07
N ASN A 43 8.68 31.73 -6.85
CA ASN A 43 8.14 33.07 -6.63
C ASN A 43 6.83 33.08 -5.82
N ASN A 44 6.03 32.01 -5.87
CA ASN A 44 4.77 31.96 -5.15
C ASN A 44 4.97 31.38 -3.74
N GLU A 45 4.68 32.18 -2.72
CA GLU A 45 4.81 31.83 -1.29
C GLU A 45 3.82 30.73 -0.86
N ASP A 46 2.70 30.59 -1.56
CA ASP A 46 1.68 29.56 -1.30
C ASP A 46 2.09 28.18 -1.86
N VAL A 47 2.98 28.17 -2.85
CA VAL A 47 3.46 26.92 -3.46
C VAL A 47 4.64 26.37 -2.67
N LYS A 48 4.39 25.24 -1.99
CA LYS A 48 5.37 24.59 -1.10
C LYS A 48 6.16 23.46 -1.74
N ARG A 49 5.68 22.90 -2.84
CA ARG A 49 6.16 21.63 -3.38
C ARG A 49 6.44 21.75 -4.86
N LEU A 50 7.51 21.12 -5.29
CA LEU A 50 7.86 20.93 -6.69
C LEU A 50 8.36 19.50 -6.86
N LEU A 51 7.87 18.83 -7.88
CA LEU A 51 8.25 17.48 -8.24
C LEU A 51 8.90 17.49 -9.61
N VAL A 52 9.99 16.76 -9.76
CA VAL A 52 10.64 16.55 -11.04
C VAL A 52 10.80 15.06 -11.28
N TYR A 53 10.25 14.59 -12.40
CA TYR A 53 10.21 13.18 -12.76
C TYR A 53 10.35 12.99 -14.26
N MET A 54 10.66 11.77 -14.68
CA MET A 54 10.83 11.44 -16.09
C MET A 54 9.63 10.64 -16.62
N ARG A 55 9.12 11.07 -17.77
CA ARG A 55 8.03 10.43 -18.54
C ARG A 55 8.59 9.47 -19.61
N PRO A 56 7.75 8.64 -20.25
CA PRO A 56 8.15 7.88 -21.44
C PRO A 56 8.84 8.77 -22.46
N GLY A 57 9.84 8.23 -23.15
CA GLY A 57 10.59 9.01 -24.14
C GLY A 57 11.67 9.93 -23.56
N ARG A 58 12.05 9.75 -22.28
CA ARG A 58 13.15 10.48 -21.60
C ARG A 58 12.89 11.98 -21.42
N GLN A 59 11.62 12.38 -21.42
CA GLN A 59 11.22 13.75 -21.16
C GLN A 59 11.20 14.00 -19.64
N ILE A 60 11.96 14.99 -19.18
CA ILE A 60 11.93 15.44 -17.78
C ILE A 60 10.83 16.49 -17.62
N VAL A 61 9.97 16.28 -16.64
CA VAL A 61 8.81 17.11 -16.35
C VAL A 61 8.92 17.65 -14.93
N ALA A 62 8.70 18.95 -14.78
CA ALA A 62 8.54 19.63 -13.51
C ALA A 62 7.06 19.95 -13.29
N ALA A 63 6.51 19.56 -12.13
CA ALA A 63 5.11 19.74 -11.80
C ALA A 63 4.92 20.10 -10.32
N LEU A 64 3.83 20.81 -10.02
CA LEU A 64 3.47 21.18 -8.65
C LEU A 64 2.57 20.13 -7.98
N GLN A 65 2.01 19.22 -8.78
CA GLN A 65 1.17 18.12 -8.34
C GLN A 65 1.81 16.77 -8.71
N PRO A 66 1.64 15.73 -7.88
CA PRO A 66 2.15 14.41 -8.19
C PRO A 66 1.47 13.80 -9.42
N PRO A 67 2.22 13.08 -10.27
CA PRO A 67 1.61 12.28 -11.33
C PRO A 67 0.86 11.09 -10.73
N MET A 68 -0.07 10.51 -11.51
CA MET A 68 -0.74 9.26 -11.10
C MET A 68 0.24 8.09 -11.01
N GLU A 69 1.27 8.07 -11.84
CA GLU A 69 2.28 7.02 -11.89
C GLU A 69 3.68 7.60 -12.10
N LEU A 70 4.67 6.96 -11.48
CA LEU A 70 6.09 7.25 -11.67
C LEU A 70 6.73 6.07 -12.40
N GLN A 71 7.40 6.35 -13.50
CA GLN A 71 8.07 5.30 -14.29
C GLN A 71 9.52 5.09 -13.89
N SER A 72 10.10 6.05 -13.18
CA SER A 72 11.50 6.05 -12.79
C SER A 72 11.70 6.93 -11.56
N LYS A 73 12.96 6.96 -11.09
CA LYS A 73 13.41 7.84 -10.01
C LYS A 73 12.96 9.28 -10.25
N SER A 74 12.50 9.94 -9.18
CA SER A 74 12.12 11.35 -9.17
C SER A 74 12.80 12.08 -8.03
N ILE A 75 12.78 13.41 -8.09
CA ILE A 75 13.27 14.30 -7.03
C ILE A 75 12.15 15.25 -6.61
N TYR A 76 12.04 15.45 -5.30
CA TYR A 76 11.04 16.29 -4.65
C TYR A 76 11.74 17.46 -3.99
N PHE A 77 11.17 18.65 -4.12
CA PHE A 77 11.59 19.85 -3.41
C PHE A 77 10.44 20.34 -2.53
N LEU A 78 10.74 20.68 -1.29
CA LEU A 78 9.80 21.14 -0.29
C LEU A 78 10.35 22.39 0.39
N LYS A 79 9.54 23.46 0.43
CA LYS A 79 9.84 24.62 1.29
C LYS A 79 9.66 24.23 2.75
N CYS A 80 10.69 24.43 3.56
CA CYS A 80 10.69 24.08 4.98
C CYS A 80 9.64 24.88 5.76
N ASN A 81 9.50 26.17 5.46
CA ASN A 81 8.57 27.06 6.16
C ASN A 81 7.43 27.53 5.23
N PRO A 82 6.18 27.61 5.74
CA PRO A 82 5.06 28.21 5.01
C PRO A 82 5.30 29.71 4.75
N GLY A 83 4.94 30.19 3.56
CA GLY A 83 5.03 31.62 3.24
C GLY A 83 6.46 32.09 2.93
N THR A 84 7.44 31.19 2.83
CA THR A 84 8.82 31.58 2.51
C THR A 84 8.93 32.07 1.07
N LYS A 85 9.37 33.31 0.92
CA LYS A 85 9.86 33.85 -0.35
C LYS A 85 11.27 33.34 -0.63
N LEU A 86 11.43 32.56 -1.71
CA LEU A 86 12.74 32.02 -2.08
C LEU A 86 13.59 33.08 -2.79
N THR A 87 14.74 33.35 -2.20
CA THR A 87 15.82 34.17 -2.76
C THR A 87 16.99 33.26 -3.09
N LYS A 88 17.96 33.77 -3.86
CA LYS A 88 19.18 33.02 -4.18
C LYS A 88 19.99 32.62 -2.93
N ASP A 89 19.91 33.42 -1.87
CA ASP A 89 20.76 33.28 -0.69
C ASP A 89 20.14 32.33 0.37
N ASN A 90 18.83 32.07 0.30
CA ASN A 90 18.12 31.22 1.26
C ASN A 90 17.75 29.83 0.74
N MET A 91 18.00 29.52 -0.54
CA MET A 91 17.60 28.25 -1.15
C MET A 91 18.12 27.02 -0.40
N ASP A 92 19.40 27.00 -0.02
CA ASP A 92 19.99 25.85 0.69
C ASP A 92 19.43 25.66 2.12
N ALA A 93 18.94 26.71 2.75
CA ALA A 93 18.38 26.66 4.11
C ALA A 93 16.86 26.39 4.12
N GLU A 94 16.15 26.91 3.13
CA GLU A 94 14.69 26.92 3.08
C GLU A 94 14.10 25.84 2.16
N VAL A 95 14.90 25.16 1.36
CA VAL A 95 14.44 24.09 0.46
C VAL A 95 15.06 22.76 0.83
N TYR A 96 14.23 21.88 1.37
CA TYR A 96 14.55 20.46 1.50
C TYR A 96 14.35 19.76 0.15
N TYR A 97 15.24 18.84 -0.20
CA TYR A 97 15.08 18.01 -1.39
C TYR A 97 15.46 16.56 -1.11
N THR A 98 14.75 15.64 -1.75
CA THR A 98 14.97 14.20 -1.60
C THR A 98 14.62 13.47 -2.88
N ASP A 99 15.27 12.34 -3.07
CA ASP A 99 14.95 11.39 -4.13
C ASP A 99 13.78 10.50 -3.69
N SER A 100 13.04 9.98 -4.66
CA SER A 100 12.11 8.87 -4.47
C SER A 100 12.35 7.83 -5.56
N SER A 101 12.13 6.56 -5.21
CA SER A 101 11.98 5.51 -6.23
C SER A 101 10.71 5.74 -7.05
N ASN A 102 10.53 4.92 -8.08
CA ASN A 102 9.29 4.81 -8.85
C ASN A 102 8.15 4.14 -8.07
N VAL A 103 8.41 3.63 -6.86
CA VAL A 103 7.44 3.00 -5.97
C VAL A 103 7.47 3.73 -4.61
N PRO A 104 6.79 4.89 -4.49
CA PRO A 104 6.92 5.76 -3.32
C PRO A 104 6.57 5.10 -1.98
N LEU A 105 5.62 4.17 -1.98
CA LEU A 105 5.17 3.49 -0.77
C LEU A 105 6.25 2.53 -0.22
N GLU A 106 6.89 1.76 -1.10
CA GLU A 106 8.03 0.91 -0.76
C GLU A 106 9.23 1.77 -0.30
N HIS A 107 9.47 2.91 -0.96
CA HIS A 107 10.51 3.84 -0.54
C HIS A 107 10.27 4.39 0.87
N LEU A 108 9.02 4.73 1.20
CA LEU A 108 8.63 5.20 2.53
C LEU A 108 8.83 4.10 3.58
N GLU A 109 8.42 2.87 3.30
CA GLU A 109 8.63 1.70 4.17
C GLU A 109 10.11 1.53 4.51
N LEU A 110 10.95 1.44 3.47
CA LEU A 110 12.39 1.28 3.62
C LEU A 110 13.03 2.44 4.39
N THR A 111 12.63 3.67 4.12
CA THR A 111 13.20 4.84 4.80
C THR A 111 12.82 4.85 6.29
N ILE A 112 11.58 4.48 6.62
CA ILE A 112 11.14 4.35 8.00
C ILE A 112 11.93 3.25 8.71
N ARG A 113 12.04 2.06 8.11
CA ARG A 113 12.67 0.88 8.72
C ARG A 113 14.19 0.97 8.82
N GLU A 114 14.86 1.41 7.76
CA GLU A 114 16.33 1.35 7.65
C GLU A 114 17.02 2.64 8.09
N VAL A 115 16.31 3.77 8.11
CA VAL A 115 16.90 5.08 8.44
C VAL A 115 16.30 5.64 9.72
N PHE A 116 14.99 5.87 9.76
CA PHE A 116 14.39 6.55 10.91
C PHE A 116 14.33 5.68 12.17
N LEU A 117 13.99 4.39 12.04
CA LEU A 117 13.92 3.49 13.19
C LEU A 117 15.29 3.35 13.90
N PRO A 118 16.42 3.09 13.21
CA PRO A 118 17.72 3.00 13.88
C PRO A 118 18.18 4.34 14.46
N LEU A 119 17.92 5.46 13.77
CA LEU A 119 18.29 6.79 14.25
C LEU A 119 17.56 7.15 15.54
N LEU A 120 16.26 6.86 15.63
CA LEU A 120 15.48 7.13 16.84
C LEU A 120 15.84 6.15 17.96
N SER A 121 16.09 4.88 17.64
CA SER A 121 16.51 3.88 18.63
C SER A 121 17.88 4.23 19.25
N THR A 122 18.82 4.72 18.44
CA THR A 122 20.17 5.10 18.90
C THR A 122 20.17 6.40 19.71
N ASN A 123 19.36 7.38 19.30
CA ASN A 123 19.26 8.69 19.95
C ASN A 123 18.15 8.76 21.02
N ASN A 124 17.52 7.64 21.37
CA ASN A 124 16.36 7.65 22.27
C ASN A 124 16.73 8.25 23.64
N MET A 125 17.94 8.00 24.14
CA MET A 125 18.40 8.53 25.44
C MET A 125 18.54 10.06 25.44
N THR A 126 19.00 10.66 24.35
CA THR A 126 19.09 12.12 24.20
C THR A 126 17.72 12.75 23.95
N LEU A 127 16.86 12.13 23.13
CA LEU A 127 15.48 12.58 22.89
C LEU A 127 14.59 12.52 24.14
N ALA A 128 14.69 11.43 24.91
CA ALA A 128 14.01 11.27 26.19
C ALA A 128 14.46 12.33 27.20
N SER A 129 15.76 12.63 27.26
CA SER A 129 16.30 13.65 28.16
C SER A 129 15.91 15.09 27.82
N ALA A 130 15.66 15.39 26.53
CA ALA A 130 15.35 16.75 26.07
C ALA A 130 13.85 17.10 26.12
N SER A 131 12.97 16.10 26.03
CA SER A 131 11.53 16.35 25.81
C SER A 131 10.57 15.41 26.56
N GLY A 132 11.07 14.38 27.26
CA GLY A 132 10.23 13.35 27.90
C GLY A 132 9.29 12.62 26.92
N SER A 133 9.52 12.73 25.61
CA SER A 133 8.60 12.30 24.56
C SER A 133 9.20 11.26 23.60
N GLY A 134 10.40 10.72 23.89
CA GLY A 134 11.07 9.70 23.06
C GLY A 134 10.17 8.49 22.78
N ASP A 135 9.58 7.94 23.84
CA ASP A 135 8.64 6.80 23.74
C ASP A 135 7.43 7.13 22.85
N LYS A 136 6.88 8.35 22.95
CA LYS A 136 5.74 8.78 22.10
C LYS A 136 6.12 8.87 20.63
N VAL A 137 7.35 9.30 20.31
CA VAL A 137 7.83 9.39 18.94
C VAL A 137 8.07 8.00 18.37
N MET A 138 8.66 7.08 19.14
CA MET A 138 8.80 5.67 18.77
C MET A 138 7.44 5.02 18.52
N ASP A 139 6.46 5.26 19.39
CA ASP A 139 5.09 4.81 19.22
C ASP A 139 4.45 5.29 17.91
N ILE A 140 4.64 6.57 17.56
CA ILE A 140 4.15 7.14 16.30
C ILE A 140 4.83 6.46 15.12
N LEU A 141 6.14 6.22 15.18
CA LEU A 141 6.89 5.60 14.10
C LEU A 141 6.43 4.15 13.87
N HIS A 142 6.25 3.36 14.92
CA HIS A 142 5.72 2.00 14.81
C HIS A 142 4.30 1.97 14.23
N ARG A 143 3.42 2.90 14.63
CA ARG A 143 2.08 3.02 14.02
C ARG A 143 2.13 3.42 12.56
N LEU A 144 3.06 4.31 12.19
CA LEU A 144 3.25 4.70 10.79
C LEU A 144 3.74 3.52 9.95
N MET A 145 4.71 2.75 10.46
CA MET A 145 5.20 1.53 9.80
C MET A 145 4.07 0.53 9.56
N ALA A 146 3.30 0.21 10.60
CA ALA A 146 2.15 -0.68 10.47
C ALA A 146 1.11 -0.16 9.46
N ALA A 147 0.85 1.15 9.42
CA ALA A 147 -0.06 1.75 8.44
C ALA A 147 0.48 1.64 7.01
N VAL A 148 1.80 1.82 6.81
CA VAL A 148 2.47 1.67 5.52
C VAL A 148 2.41 0.22 5.04
N GLU A 149 2.73 -0.75 5.90
CA GLU A 149 2.65 -2.19 5.58
C GLU A 149 1.24 -2.61 5.17
N VAL A 150 0.22 -2.19 5.95
CA VAL A 150 -1.18 -2.44 5.61
C VAL A 150 -1.54 -1.82 4.27
N THR A 151 -1.15 -0.57 4.02
CA THR A 151 -1.44 0.13 2.76
C THR A 151 -0.77 -0.56 1.58
N GLN A 152 0.49 -0.99 1.74
CA GLN A 152 1.23 -1.70 0.70
C GLN A 152 0.55 -3.03 0.37
N GLY A 153 0.12 -3.78 1.40
CA GLY A 153 -0.71 -4.97 1.20
C GLY A 153 -1.93 -4.69 0.31
N HIS A 154 -2.70 -3.65 0.62
CA HIS A 154 -3.89 -3.30 -0.16
C HIS A 154 -3.58 -2.91 -1.60
N VAL A 155 -2.50 -2.16 -1.84
CA VAL A 155 -2.05 -1.79 -3.20
C VAL A 155 -1.69 -3.04 -4.00
N GLU A 156 -1.05 -4.01 -3.36
CA GLU A 156 -0.70 -5.31 -3.97
C GLU A 156 -1.88 -6.29 -3.99
N GLY A 157 -3.07 -5.87 -3.57
CA GLY A 157 -4.28 -6.72 -3.54
C GLY A 157 -4.26 -7.79 -2.45
N ARG A 158 -3.35 -7.71 -1.48
CA ARG A 158 -3.25 -8.58 -0.30
C ARG A 158 -3.88 -7.94 0.92
N ILE A 159 -4.19 -8.76 1.92
CA ILE A 159 -4.63 -8.27 3.23
C ILE A 159 -3.49 -8.50 4.20
N VAL A 160 -3.01 -7.42 4.83
CA VAL A 160 -1.98 -7.46 5.86
C VAL A 160 -2.61 -6.98 7.16
N LEU A 161 -2.49 -7.77 8.22
CA LEU A 161 -2.95 -7.44 9.56
C LEU A 161 -1.85 -6.69 10.31
N ASN A 162 -2.18 -5.54 10.88
CA ASN A 162 -1.21 -4.75 11.62
C ASN A 162 -0.79 -5.43 12.93
N LEU A 163 0.51 -5.52 13.19
CA LEU A 163 1.02 -5.98 14.48
C LEU A 163 1.34 -4.79 15.39
N PRO A 164 1.03 -4.86 16.69
CA PRO A 164 1.45 -3.84 17.65
C PRO A 164 2.97 -3.92 17.83
N SER A 165 3.59 -2.80 18.23
CA SER A 165 5.03 -2.73 18.48
C SER A 165 5.49 -3.80 19.48
N ILE A 166 6.65 -4.41 19.20
CA ILE A 166 7.32 -5.38 20.08
C ILE A 166 7.59 -4.78 21.46
N GLU A 167 7.79 -3.46 21.56
CA GLU A 167 7.98 -2.76 22.84
C GLU A 167 6.74 -2.88 23.74
N VAL A 168 5.54 -2.79 23.17
CA VAL A 168 4.27 -2.97 23.91
C VAL A 168 4.15 -4.40 24.44
N LEU A 169 4.65 -5.40 23.69
CA LEU A 169 4.65 -6.81 24.09
C LEU A 169 5.73 -7.11 25.13
N ALA A 170 6.93 -6.55 24.97
CA ALA A 170 8.06 -6.75 25.88
C ALA A 170 7.87 -6.05 27.23
N GLU A 171 7.28 -4.85 27.23
CA GLU A 171 7.03 -4.08 28.44
C GLU A 171 5.87 -4.69 29.28
N ALA A 172 4.93 -5.38 28.61
CA ALA A 172 3.85 -6.13 29.24
C ALA A 172 4.34 -7.30 30.11
N ALA A 173 5.43 -7.96 29.70
CA ALA A 173 6.06 -9.03 30.45
C ALA A 173 6.79 -8.53 31.71
N ALA A 174 7.16 -7.25 31.74
CA ALA A 174 8.08 -6.70 32.73
C ALA A 174 7.42 -5.99 33.93
N SER A 175 6.18 -5.47 33.83
CA SER A 175 5.55 -4.75 34.96
C SER A 175 4.02 -4.90 35.07
N PRO A 176 3.48 -5.34 36.22
CA PRO A 176 2.04 -5.48 36.46
C PRO A 176 1.23 -4.18 36.38
N SER A 177 1.83 -3.02 36.68
CA SER A 177 1.13 -1.73 36.75
C SER A 177 0.72 -1.16 35.39
N ARG A 178 1.30 -1.66 34.29
CA ARG A 178 1.01 -1.23 32.91
C ARG A 178 0.16 -2.20 32.11
N ARG A 179 -0.26 -3.32 32.72
CA ARG A 179 -1.06 -4.37 32.07
C ARG A 179 -2.36 -3.85 31.45
N ALA A 180 -3.04 -2.89 32.09
CA ALA A 180 -4.28 -2.31 31.58
C ALA A 180 -4.07 -1.51 30.28
N ALA A 181 -2.97 -0.76 30.17
CA ALA A 181 -2.65 0.02 28.96
C ALA A 181 -2.29 -0.91 27.80
N VAL A 182 -1.52 -1.97 28.06
CA VAL A 182 -1.19 -3.01 27.08
C VAL A 182 -2.46 -3.70 26.58
N LEU A 183 -3.33 -4.13 27.49
CA LEU A 183 -4.59 -4.78 27.11
C LEU A 183 -5.42 -3.87 26.18
N HIS A 184 -5.54 -2.59 26.48
CA HIS A 184 -6.23 -1.65 25.61
C HIS A 184 -5.61 -1.56 24.20
N VAL A 185 -4.28 -1.62 24.09
CA VAL A 185 -3.60 -1.65 22.78
C VAL A 185 -3.92 -2.94 22.03
N LEU A 186 -3.83 -4.10 22.69
CA LEU A 186 -4.14 -5.40 22.09
C LEU A 186 -5.61 -5.46 21.64
N GLU A 187 -6.53 -4.94 22.45
CA GLU A 187 -7.95 -4.83 22.10
C GLU A 187 -8.15 -3.95 20.87
N THR A 188 -7.49 -2.78 20.82
CA THR A 188 -7.55 -1.87 19.68
C THR A 188 -7.04 -2.54 18.39
N THR A 189 -5.93 -3.28 18.48
CA THR A 189 -5.37 -4.06 17.37
C THR A 189 -6.38 -5.10 16.88
N VAL A 190 -6.93 -5.93 17.77
CA VAL A 190 -7.87 -6.99 17.41
C VAL A 190 -9.17 -6.42 16.85
N ILE A 191 -9.66 -5.28 17.36
CA ILE A 191 -10.78 -4.56 16.75
C ILE A 191 -10.46 -4.16 15.30
N GLY A 192 -9.24 -3.68 15.05
CA GLY A 192 -8.73 -3.38 13.71
C GLY A 192 -8.79 -4.60 12.78
N TRP A 193 -8.25 -5.73 13.23
CA TRP A 193 -8.30 -7.00 12.49
C TRP A 193 -9.73 -7.41 12.18
N ILE A 194 -10.63 -7.39 13.17
CA ILE A 194 -12.04 -7.75 12.98
C ILE A 194 -12.69 -6.88 11.89
N LYS A 195 -12.45 -5.56 11.91
CA LYS A 195 -13.00 -4.64 10.90
C LYS A 195 -12.49 -4.96 9.50
N GLN A 196 -11.18 -5.20 9.37
CA GLN A 196 -10.55 -5.51 8.09
C GLN A 196 -11.02 -6.85 7.55
N ILE A 197 -11.03 -7.90 8.38
CA ILE A 197 -11.51 -9.24 8.00
C ILE A 197 -12.98 -9.20 7.62
N ARG A 198 -13.84 -8.50 8.37
CA ARG A 198 -15.25 -8.35 8.00
C ARG A 198 -15.44 -7.62 6.68
N ALA A 199 -14.54 -6.71 6.29
CA ALA A 199 -14.60 -6.08 4.98
C ALA A 199 -14.31 -7.09 3.87
N VAL A 200 -13.36 -8.00 4.08
CA VAL A 200 -13.04 -9.09 3.15
C VAL A 200 -14.18 -10.10 3.07
N LEU A 201 -14.78 -10.48 4.21
CA LEU A 201 -15.89 -11.44 4.27
C LEU A 201 -17.19 -10.93 3.62
N ARG A 202 -17.38 -9.61 3.52
CA ARG A 202 -18.54 -9.02 2.82
C ARG A 202 -18.51 -9.25 1.31
N HIS A 203 -17.36 -9.66 0.76
CA HIS A 203 -17.08 -9.88 -0.67
C HIS A 203 -18.31 -9.90 -1.57
N ASP A 204 -18.45 -8.87 -2.39
CA ASP A 204 -19.42 -8.83 -3.49
C ASP A 204 -18.73 -9.31 -4.78
N PRO A 205 -19.10 -10.49 -5.32
CA PRO A 205 -18.48 -11.03 -6.53
C PRO A 205 -18.62 -10.11 -7.75
N GLN A 206 -19.74 -9.40 -7.89
CA GLN A 206 -19.99 -8.54 -9.05
C GLN A 206 -19.17 -7.25 -8.98
N GLU A 207 -19.09 -6.65 -7.80
CA GLU A 207 -18.23 -5.49 -7.56
C GLU A 207 -16.75 -5.85 -7.78
N ALA A 208 -16.33 -7.01 -7.25
CA ALA A 208 -14.95 -7.49 -7.40
C ALA A 208 -14.57 -7.77 -8.85
N LEU A 209 -15.45 -8.42 -9.62
CA LEU A 209 -15.26 -8.65 -11.05
C LEU A 209 -15.14 -7.35 -11.83
N THR A 210 -16.04 -6.40 -11.55
CA THR A 210 -16.05 -5.11 -12.25
C THR A 210 -14.81 -4.29 -11.94
N ALA A 211 -14.36 -4.31 -10.68
CA ALA A 211 -13.17 -3.59 -10.24
C ALA A 211 -11.87 -4.18 -10.83
N GLN A 212 -11.77 -5.50 -10.96
CA GLN A 212 -10.55 -6.16 -11.41
C GLN A 212 -10.44 -6.27 -12.94
N PHE A 213 -11.54 -6.54 -13.64
CA PHE A 213 -11.55 -6.85 -15.07
C PHE A 213 -12.37 -5.87 -15.93
N GLY A 214 -13.00 -4.86 -15.31
CA GLY A 214 -13.78 -3.85 -16.02
C GLY A 214 -15.22 -4.27 -16.29
N LYS A 215 -15.86 -3.63 -17.27
CA LYS A 215 -17.33 -3.72 -17.47
C LYS A 215 -17.80 -4.99 -18.20
N GLU A 216 -16.90 -5.71 -18.85
CA GLU A 216 -17.22 -6.90 -19.66
C GLU A 216 -16.35 -8.09 -19.23
N PRO A 217 -16.45 -8.54 -17.96
CA PRO A 217 -15.69 -9.70 -17.50
C PRO A 217 -16.17 -10.98 -18.19
N GLY A 218 -15.24 -11.85 -18.56
CA GLY A 218 -15.50 -13.18 -19.11
C GLY A 218 -15.60 -14.26 -18.03
N PRO A 219 -16.00 -15.49 -18.40
CA PRO A 219 -16.13 -16.60 -17.45
C PRO A 219 -14.79 -17.07 -16.85
N LEU A 220 -13.67 -16.81 -17.52
CA LEU A 220 -12.34 -17.09 -16.97
C LEU A 220 -11.93 -16.05 -15.92
N ASP A 221 -12.40 -14.81 -16.06
CA ASP A 221 -12.13 -13.72 -15.11
C ASP A 221 -12.85 -13.98 -13.78
N GLU A 222 -14.06 -14.56 -13.82
CA GLU A 222 -14.77 -15.02 -12.62
C GLU A 222 -13.96 -16.06 -11.84
N ILE A 223 -13.35 -17.03 -12.52
CA ILE A 223 -12.51 -18.05 -11.88
C ILE A 223 -11.31 -17.40 -11.21
N ALA A 224 -10.58 -16.54 -11.93
CA ALA A 224 -9.41 -15.84 -11.39
C ALA A 224 -9.75 -14.93 -10.19
N MET A 225 -10.92 -14.29 -10.22
CA MET A 225 -11.42 -13.49 -9.10
C MET A 225 -11.66 -14.35 -7.86
N TRP A 226 -12.31 -15.50 -8.01
CA TRP A 226 -12.53 -16.44 -6.89
C TRP A 226 -11.22 -17.05 -6.37
N GLU A 227 -10.25 -17.35 -7.24
CA GLU A 227 -8.91 -17.81 -6.83
C GLU A 227 -8.22 -16.73 -5.99
N THR A 228 -8.24 -15.47 -6.46
CA THR A 228 -7.70 -14.33 -5.73
C THR A 228 -8.40 -14.15 -4.37
N HIS A 229 -9.73 -14.34 -4.31
CA HIS A 229 -10.48 -14.26 -3.06
C HIS A 229 -10.10 -15.38 -2.08
N LEU A 230 -9.90 -16.61 -2.57
CA LEU A 230 -9.45 -17.73 -1.74
C LEU A 230 -8.05 -17.49 -1.18
N GLU A 231 -7.11 -17.01 -2.00
CA GLU A 231 -5.75 -16.66 -1.57
C GLU A 231 -5.76 -15.60 -0.48
N ARG A 232 -6.62 -14.58 -0.62
CA ARG A 232 -6.83 -13.54 0.39
C ARG A 232 -7.30 -14.10 1.73
N LEU A 233 -8.28 -15.02 1.72
CA LEU A 233 -8.78 -15.66 2.94
C LEU A 233 -7.70 -16.51 3.62
N ARG A 234 -6.96 -17.30 2.84
CA ARG A 234 -5.85 -18.13 3.36
C ARG A 234 -4.72 -17.29 3.93
N SER A 235 -4.33 -16.22 3.24
CA SER A 235 -3.33 -15.26 3.72
C SER A 235 -3.71 -14.66 5.08
N ILE A 236 -4.99 -14.41 5.32
CA ILE A 236 -5.46 -13.98 6.65
C ILE A 236 -5.28 -15.12 7.66
N ASP A 237 -5.73 -16.34 7.37
CA ASP A 237 -5.62 -17.45 8.33
C ASP A 237 -4.16 -17.76 8.68
N ASP A 238 -3.25 -17.71 7.70
CA ASP A 238 -1.81 -17.86 7.90
C ASP A 238 -1.23 -16.78 8.82
N GLN A 239 -1.60 -15.51 8.62
CA GLN A 239 -1.17 -14.42 9.49
C GLN A 239 -1.69 -14.59 10.92
N LEU A 240 -2.91 -15.07 11.08
CA LEU A 240 -3.51 -15.38 12.38
C LEU A 240 -2.92 -16.63 13.05
N ALA A 241 -2.31 -17.51 12.26
CA ALA A 241 -1.57 -18.67 12.75
C ALA A 241 -0.14 -18.32 13.19
N SER A 242 0.35 -17.10 12.94
CA SER A 242 1.65 -16.65 13.43
C SER A 242 1.72 -16.65 14.96
N ASP A 243 2.91 -16.89 15.50
CA ASP A 243 3.11 -16.96 16.96
C ASP A 243 2.78 -15.62 17.64
N VAL A 244 3.14 -14.50 17.01
CA VAL A 244 2.81 -13.16 17.53
C VAL A 244 1.29 -12.94 17.61
N ALA A 245 0.53 -13.35 16.59
CA ALA A 245 -0.92 -13.23 16.61
C ALA A 245 -1.55 -14.14 17.68
N LYS A 246 -1.05 -15.37 17.82
CA LYS A 246 -1.50 -16.31 18.87
C LYS A 246 -1.23 -15.74 20.27
N ASP A 247 -0.05 -15.18 20.50
CA ASP A 247 0.32 -14.57 21.78
C ASP A 247 -0.62 -13.41 22.13
N ILE A 248 -0.93 -12.54 21.16
CA ILE A 248 -1.87 -11.43 21.36
C ILE A 248 -3.26 -11.94 21.76
N LEU A 249 -3.77 -12.95 21.07
CA LEU A 249 -5.08 -13.53 21.35
C LEU A 249 -5.11 -14.23 22.71
N GLN A 250 -4.07 -15.00 23.06
CA GLN A 250 -3.96 -15.67 24.35
C GLN A 250 -3.92 -14.68 25.51
N ASN A 251 -3.22 -13.56 25.35
CA ASN A 251 -3.20 -12.48 26.36
C ASN A 251 -4.61 -11.90 26.57
N LEU A 252 -5.38 -11.65 25.51
CA LEU A 252 -6.76 -11.16 25.62
C LEU A 252 -7.71 -12.17 26.25
N GLU A 253 -7.55 -13.46 25.94
CA GLU A 253 -8.33 -14.55 26.55
C GLU A 253 -8.03 -14.67 28.04
N SER A 254 -6.77 -14.61 28.44
CA SER A 254 -6.36 -14.67 29.85
C SER A 254 -6.91 -13.50 30.68
N ALA A 255 -7.16 -12.35 30.02
CA ALA A 255 -7.76 -11.17 30.62
C ALA A 255 -9.30 -11.16 30.58
N ASN A 256 -9.96 -12.22 30.09
CA ASN A 256 -11.41 -12.29 29.87
C ASN A 256 -11.96 -11.13 29.01
N SER A 257 -11.20 -10.67 28.01
CA SER A 257 -11.65 -9.61 27.11
C SER A 257 -12.79 -10.09 26.19
N GLN A 258 -13.84 -9.27 26.04
CA GLN A 258 -14.97 -9.53 25.14
C GLN A 258 -14.54 -9.59 23.65
N TYR A 259 -13.42 -8.96 23.31
CA TYR A 259 -12.90 -8.94 21.95
C TYR A 259 -12.31 -10.28 21.52
N ALA A 260 -11.76 -11.08 22.44
CA ALA A 260 -11.28 -12.44 22.14
C ALA A 260 -12.44 -13.36 21.70
N GLN A 261 -13.59 -13.27 22.37
CA GLN A 261 -14.80 -14.02 21.99
C GLN A 261 -15.33 -13.59 20.62
N SER A 262 -15.37 -12.27 20.38
CA SER A 262 -15.76 -11.70 19.08
C SER A 262 -14.84 -12.17 17.95
N PHE A 263 -13.54 -12.26 18.23
CA PHE A 263 -12.53 -12.73 17.29
C PHE A 263 -12.69 -14.22 16.95
N SER A 264 -13.00 -15.08 17.94
CA SER A 264 -13.29 -16.49 17.69
C SER A 264 -14.46 -16.68 16.70
N GLY A 265 -15.49 -15.84 16.80
CA GLY A 265 -16.60 -15.82 15.83
C GLY A 265 -16.11 -15.50 14.42
N VAL A 266 -15.32 -14.43 14.29
CA VAL A 266 -14.73 -14.03 13.00
C VAL A 266 -13.86 -15.12 12.40
N ARG A 267 -13.04 -15.82 13.20
CA ARG A 267 -12.22 -16.94 12.72
C ARG A 267 -13.07 -18.08 12.14
N LYS A 268 -14.19 -18.41 12.78
CA LYS A 268 -15.14 -19.40 12.24
C LYS A 268 -15.75 -18.95 10.92
N ASP A 269 -16.04 -17.65 10.80
CA ASP A 269 -16.59 -17.09 9.56
C ASP A 269 -15.55 -17.11 8.42
N ILE A 270 -14.27 -16.89 8.71
CA ILE A 270 -13.17 -17.10 7.74
C ILE A 270 -13.15 -18.55 7.26
N SER A 271 -13.13 -19.54 8.17
CA SER A 271 -13.08 -20.95 7.77
C SER A 271 -14.31 -21.38 6.95
N LYS A 272 -15.50 -20.83 7.26
CA LYS A 272 -16.70 -21.06 6.46
C LYS A 272 -16.58 -20.45 5.06
N ALA A 273 -16.14 -19.19 4.98
CA ALA A 273 -15.95 -18.51 3.71
C ALA A 273 -14.90 -19.24 2.85
N GLU A 274 -13.79 -19.69 3.43
CA GLU A 274 -12.77 -20.45 2.71
C GLU A 274 -13.32 -21.78 2.17
N ALA A 275 -14.09 -22.51 2.98
CA ALA A 275 -14.73 -23.76 2.55
C ALA A 275 -15.76 -23.52 1.44
N GLU A 276 -16.52 -22.43 1.52
CA GLU A 276 -17.47 -22.00 0.50
C GLU A 276 -16.77 -21.67 -0.81
N THR A 277 -15.79 -20.76 -0.77
CA THR A 277 -15.01 -20.35 -1.94
C THR A 277 -14.29 -21.53 -2.58
N SER A 278 -13.71 -22.43 -1.77
CA SER A 278 -13.10 -23.66 -2.28
C SER A 278 -14.10 -24.57 -2.99
N ARG A 279 -15.34 -24.65 -2.49
CA ARG A 279 -16.41 -25.41 -3.15
C ARG A 279 -16.81 -24.76 -4.47
N ILE A 280 -17.00 -23.44 -4.50
CA ILE A 280 -17.31 -22.66 -5.71
C ILE A 280 -16.24 -22.93 -6.78
N LEU A 281 -14.96 -22.75 -6.42
CA LEU A 281 -13.85 -23.01 -7.33
C LEU A 281 -13.79 -24.47 -7.81
N LYS A 282 -14.08 -25.44 -6.93
CA LYS A 282 -14.15 -26.85 -7.32
C LYS A 282 -15.20 -27.09 -8.40
N PHE A 283 -16.35 -26.41 -8.35
CA PHE A 283 -17.37 -26.51 -9.38
C PHE A 283 -17.00 -25.73 -10.65
N LEU A 284 -16.54 -24.48 -10.52
CA LEU A 284 -16.16 -23.66 -11.67
C LEU A 284 -14.97 -24.23 -12.46
N SER A 285 -14.00 -24.83 -11.79
CA SER A 285 -12.85 -25.49 -12.43
C SER A 285 -13.25 -26.67 -13.34
N THR A 286 -14.42 -27.29 -13.12
CA THR A 286 -14.94 -28.31 -14.06
C THR A 286 -15.32 -27.72 -15.41
N MET A 287 -15.65 -26.42 -15.44
CA MET A 287 -16.05 -25.68 -16.65
C MET A 287 -14.87 -24.99 -17.33
N GLU A 288 -13.80 -24.69 -16.58
CA GLU A 288 -12.61 -23.97 -17.06
C GLU A 288 -12.03 -24.51 -18.38
N PRO A 289 -11.87 -25.84 -18.61
CA PRO A 289 -11.33 -26.33 -19.87
C PRO A 289 -12.22 -26.01 -21.07
N TRP A 290 -13.53 -25.90 -20.85
CA TRP A 290 -14.50 -25.54 -21.89
C TRP A 290 -14.46 -24.05 -22.19
N TYR A 291 -14.36 -23.21 -21.17
CA TYR A 291 -14.18 -21.77 -21.33
C TYR A 291 -12.86 -21.44 -22.04
N LYS A 292 -11.77 -22.12 -21.71
CA LYS A 292 -10.48 -21.99 -22.43
C LYS A 292 -10.61 -22.36 -23.91
N LYS A 293 -11.29 -23.46 -24.22
CA LYS A 293 -11.55 -23.87 -25.62
C LYS A 293 -12.41 -22.86 -26.36
N LEU A 294 -13.44 -22.31 -25.69
CA LEU A 294 -14.32 -21.29 -26.27
C LEU A 294 -13.53 -20.01 -26.58
N HIS A 295 -12.71 -19.55 -25.62
CA HIS A 295 -11.89 -18.36 -25.76
C HIS A 295 -10.82 -18.49 -26.87
N ALA A 296 -10.24 -19.69 -27.04
CA ALA A 296 -9.22 -19.95 -28.06
C ALA A 296 -9.79 -20.23 -29.46
N SER A 297 -11.07 -20.55 -29.59
CA SER A 297 -11.67 -20.91 -30.88
C SER A 297 -12.02 -19.68 -31.70
N THR A 298 -11.55 -19.61 -32.94
CA THR A 298 -11.91 -18.54 -33.90
C THR A 298 -12.92 -19.01 -34.96
N ASP A 299 -13.10 -20.32 -35.12
CA ASP A 299 -14.09 -20.91 -36.06
C ASP A 299 -15.47 -21.01 -35.42
N SER A 300 -16.46 -20.35 -36.03
CA SER A 300 -17.85 -20.36 -35.58
C SER A 300 -18.46 -21.77 -35.56
N GLN A 301 -18.08 -22.66 -36.47
CA GLN A 301 -18.59 -24.04 -36.49
C GLN A 301 -18.01 -24.89 -35.36
N ALA A 302 -16.75 -24.68 -35.01
CA ALA A 302 -16.13 -25.29 -33.83
C ALA A 302 -16.78 -24.80 -32.53
N ILE A 303 -17.06 -23.49 -32.41
CA ILE A 303 -17.73 -22.89 -31.25
C ILE A 303 -19.12 -23.51 -31.04
N ILE A 304 -19.93 -23.62 -32.10
CA ILE A 304 -21.28 -24.22 -32.01
C ILE A 304 -21.24 -25.64 -31.44
N LYS A 305 -20.24 -26.44 -31.82
CA LYS A 305 -20.06 -27.82 -31.33
C LYS A 305 -19.70 -27.88 -29.85
N LEU A 306 -19.10 -26.83 -29.28
CA LEU A 306 -18.74 -26.76 -27.86
C LEU A 306 -19.93 -26.47 -26.94
N PHE A 307 -20.99 -25.83 -27.43
CA PHE A 307 -22.14 -25.47 -26.59
C PHE A 307 -22.89 -26.66 -26.02
N LYS A 308 -23.15 -27.71 -26.83
CA LYS A 308 -23.89 -28.88 -26.35
C LYS A 308 -23.25 -29.55 -25.13
N PRO A 309 -21.94 -29.91 -25.14
CA PRO A 309 -21.30 -30.47 -23.96
C PRO A 309 -21.16 -29.43 -22.82
N LEU A 310 -20.89 -28.16 -23.12
CA LEU A 310 -20.81 -27.10 -22.11
C LEU A 310 -22.13 -26.95 -21.33
N MET A 311 -23.28 -26.93 -22.01
CA MET A 311 -24.60 -26.84 -21.37
C MET A 311 -24.90 -28.07 -20.50
N HIS A 312 -24.43 -29.25 -20.90
CA HIS A 312 -24.57 -30.45 -20.08
C HIS A 312 -23.74 -30.34 -18.78
N VAL A 313 -22.48 -29.89 -18.88
CA VAL A 313 -21.63 -29.66 -17.71
C VAL A 313 -22.21 -28.57 -16.81
N LEU A 314 -22.70 -27.47 -17.38
CA LEU A 314 -23.37 -26.40 -16.62
C LEU A 314 -24.59 -26.94 -15.86
N ASN A 315 -25.41 -27.77 -16.49
CA ASN A 315 -26.56 -28.38 -15.83
C ASN A 315 -26.15 -29.32 -14.68
N LEU A 316 -25.06 -30.08 -14.85
CA LEU A 316 -24.52 -30.91 -13.77
C LEU A 316 -24.02 -30.02 -12.61
N VAL A 317 -23.23 -28.98 -12.92
CA VAL A 317 -22.77 -28.03 -11.90
C VAL A 317 -23.96 -27.45 -11.15
N TRP A 318 -24.96 -26.91 -11.84
CA TRP A 318 -26.17 -26.35 -11.24
C TRP A 318 -26.92 -27.34 -10.35
N SER A 319 -26.98 -28.62 -10.75
CA SER A 319 -27.71 -29.65 -10.00
C SER A 319 -26.97 -30.13 -8.75
N TYR A 320 -25.64 -30.04 -8.73
CA TYR A 320 -24.80 -30.59 -7.66
C TYR A 320 -24.14 -29.51 -6.79
N SER A 321 -24.19 -28.24 -7.19
CA SER A 321 -23.62 -27.11 -6.42
C SER A 321 -24.56 -26.52 -5.37
N THR A 322 -25.87 -26.82 -5.45
CA THR A 322 -26.89 -26.47 -4.44
C THR A 322 -26.93 -27.46 -3.29
#